data_AF-A0A2N7MXC4-F1
#
_entry.id   AF-A0A2N7MXC4-F1
#
_cell.length_a   1.000
_cell.length_b   1.000
_cell.length_c   1.000
_cell.angle_alpha   90.00
_cell.angle_beta   90.00
_cell.angle_gamma   90.00
#
_symmetry.space_group_name_H-M   'P 1'
#
loop_
_entity.id
_entity.type
_entity.pdbx_description
1 polymer ?
#
loop_
_entity_poly.entity_id
_entity_poly.type
_entity_poly.pdbx_seq_one_letter_code
_entity_poly.pdbx_strand_id
1 'polypeptide(L)'
;MKKMSLALALSGALLAAPLAWSQSLSATTQDPIYQLDDKLVLGRVESVYYSDIPELSDVPFIGKIDTGADTTSMHAENIHVSSTNPEYKNLKDSKLMWAIIDDLGGTKAKWDADSFKPYQVKVTFTLHHPYTGKEIKITDDLERISAIRSRTSEKPILRPTVKMPMTIAGHTVDTVVNLTKRTQFSAPILIGKTYLDNNAWVFAGYDYLQEQPKAQMIGKKETVEVEGVPYKISISTTSRYTNVHALNIKVDEKKKQVSFTLEGENGKRHPMTLPLVRMLKTSKSERPLVYLPVKVSETETQQWLVYLRDRSGFSSQIRLGKDVASQHFVIDTDKENLLGGVEKSFKSALKSKPLVISPEESVNIDGYVLSAYPTFAVKTPLMRVDGFELTEKDKKEVVTFYLPNAEGKEEKITKRVLKKLKVGDSVRPVVEGEFLFGDEEKTIDFAIDVLEKDDQEQPFFVFGHNMAKGGVLLNTRADHLLDAKPLFKAGHIEVAEVEGMSFPVKLDTGADVSSINAKNIKQFKKDGKDMVSFTYENDSGMKKEFTKPVVDVMRIKAKKGEKANVRPVVEMHVKLGELEKKIRVNLQDRSRFHYSMILGKNFLKHGAIVASDTNYIVTEKPDYEE
;
A
#
# COMPACT_ATOMS: atom_id res chain seq x y z
N MET A 1 -64.99 -11.29 43.70
CA MET A 1 -63.82 -10.48 43.26
C MET A 1 -63.18 -11.16 42.06
N LYS A 2 -62.80 -10.36 41.05
CA LYS A 2 -62.12 -10.71 39.78
C LYS A 2 -62.94 -11.54 38.77
N LYS A 3 -63.59 -10.84 37.84
CA LYS A 3 -63.97 -11.37 36.52
C LYS A 3 -62.90 -10.97 35.49
N MET A 4 -62.42 -11.96 34.76
CA MET A 4 -61.51 -11.86 33.62
C MET A 4 -62.20 -11.24 32.40
N SER A 5 -61.46 -10.48 31.61
CA SER A 5 -61.79 -10.07 30.24
C SER A 5 -60.48 -10.13 29.45
N LEU A 6 -60.30 -11.18 28.64
CA LEU A 6 -60.51 -11.19 27.18
C LEU A 6 -59.26 -10.67 26.43
N ALA A 7 -58.35 -11.60 26.16
CA ALA A 7 -57.28 -11.43 25.18
C ALA A 7 -57.84 -11.84 23.81
N LEU A 8 -57.88 -10.91 22.86
CA LEU A 8 -58.20 -11.19 21.47
C LEU A 8 -56.89 -11.31 20.69
N ALA A 9 -56.70 -12.48 20.09
CA ALA A 9 -55.62 -12.77 19.16
C ALA A 9 -55.85 -12.00 17.84
N LEU A 10 -54.83 -11.28 17.38
CA LEU A 10 -54.70 -10.85 16.00
C LEU A 10 -53.33 -11.33 15.51
N SER A 11 -53.43 -12.41 14.74
CA SER A 11 -52.38 -13.19 14.10
C SER A 11 -51.71 -12.43 12.96
N GLY A 12 -50.39 -12.29 13.09
CA GLY A 12 -49.37 -12.64 12.09
C GLY A 12 -49.58 -12.21 10.63
N ALA A 13 -48.96 -11.08 10.29
CA ALA A 13 -48.34 -10.86 8.97
C ALA A 13 -47.18 -9.86 9.14
N LEU A 14 -46.09 -10.30 9.78
CA LEU A 14 -44.81 -9.61 9.67
C LEU A 14 -44.21 -10.02 8.32
N LEU A 15 -44.29 -9.10 7.35
CA LEU A 15 -43.41 -9.09 6.19
C LEU A 15 -41.96 -9.08 6.71
N ALA A 16 -41.33 -10.25 6.74
CA ALA A 16 -39.89 -10.35 6.96
C ALA A 16 -39.21 -9.80 5.71
N ALA A 17 -38.83 -8.52 5.75
CA ALA A 17 -37.75 -8.04 4.90
C ALA A 17 -36.47 -8.78 5.33
N PRO A 18 -35.69 -9.36 4.42
CA PRO A 18 -34.39 -9.91 4.79
C PRO A 18 -33.45 -8.73 5.01
N LEU A 19 -33.45 -8.18 6.23
CA LEU A 19 -32.33 -7.38 6.72
C LEU A 19 -31.19 -8.36 7.06
N ALA A 20 -30.61 -9.01 6.06
CA ALA A 20 -29.28 -9.60 6.18
C ALA A 20 -28.25 -8.47 6.06
N TRP A 21 -28.28 -7.54 7.02
CA TRP A 21 -27.21 -6.56 7.14
C TRP A 21 -26.01 -7.31 7.70
N SER A 22 -25.00 -7.49 6.86
CA SER A 22 -23.61 -7.57 7.30
C SER A 22 -23.44 -6.48 8.37
N GLN A 23 -23.27 -6.86 9.64
CA GLN A 23 -23.05 -5.90 10.72
C GLN A 23 -21.90 -4.98 10.31
N SER A 24 -22.20 -3.70 10.09
CA SER A 24 -21.17 -2.68 9.90
C SER A 24 -20.24 -2.75 11.12
N LEU A 25 -18.95 -2.96 10.89
CA LEU A 25 -17.98 -2.98 11.96
C LEU A 25 -17.99 -1.61 12.65
N SER A 26 -17.87 -1.57 13.97
CA SER A 26 -17.68 -0.31 14.71
C SER A 26 -16.24 0.22 14.53
N ALA A 27 -15.80 0.32 13.28
CA ALA A 27 -14.46 0.67 12.85
C ALA A 27 -14.53 1.43 11.52
N THR A 28 -13.57 2.32 11.30
CA THR A 28 -13.49 3.12 10.06
C THR A 28 -12.10 3.04 9.44
N THR A 29 -11.96 3.57 8.23
CA THR A 29 -10.64 3.78 7.61
C THR A 29 -9.76 4.74 8.41
N GLN A 30 -10.33 5.61 9.25
CA GLN A 30 -9.59 6.53 10.12
C GLN A 30 -9.20 5.86 11.45
N ASP A 31 -10.12 5.06 12.01
CA ASP A 31 -9.97 4.31 13.25
C ASP A 31 -10.04 2.80 12.97
N PRO A 32 -8.93 2.20 12.47
CA PRO A 32 -8.91 0.81 12.06
C PRO A 32 -8.87 -0.14 13.25
N ILE A 33 -9.25 -1.40 13.00
CA ILE A 33 -9.11 -2.52 13.93
C ILE A 33 -7.90 -3.38 13.58
N TYR A 34 -7.32 -4.03 14.60
CA TYR A 34 -6.11 -4.86 14.47
C TYR A 34 -6.39 -6.36 14.56
N GLN A 35 -7.60 -6.73 15.02
CA GLN A 35 -8.11 -8.10 15.10
C GLN A 35 -9.59 -8.11 14.74
N LEU A 36 -10.04 -9.19 14.10
CA LEU A 36 -11.43 -9.39 13.70
C LEU A 36 -11.70 -10.90 13.62
N ASP A 37 -12.79 -11.36 14.24
CA ASP A 37 -13.18 -12.78 14.28
C ASP A 37 -12.02 -13.69 14.75
N ASP A 38 -11.35 -13.28 15.85
CA ASP A 38 -10.16 -13.92 16.45
C ASP A 38 -8.94 -14.05 15.53
N LYS A 39 -8.96 -13.43 14.35
CA LYS A 39 -7.86 -13.37 13.38
C LYS A 39 -7.19 -11.99 13.41
N LEU A 40 -5.93 -11.92 12.99
CA LEU A 40 -5.25 -10.63 12.78
C LEU A 40 -5.89 -9.86 11.62
N VAL A 41 -5.85 -8.53 11.67
CA VAL A 41 -6.10 -7.67 10.50
C VAL A 41 -4.76 -7.11 10.05
N LEU A 42 -4.24 -7.61 8.94
CA LEU A 42 -2.96 -7.17 8.40
C LEU A 42 -3.15 -6.00 7.45
N GLY A 43 -2.17 -5.11 7.41
CA GLY A 43 -2.02 -4.17 6.30
C GLY A 43 -1.58 -4.90 5.02
N ARG A 44 -1.44 -4.13 3.94
CA ARG A 44 -0.96 -4.60 2.65
C ARG A 44 0.54 -4.95 2.63
N VAL A 45 1.30 -4.35 3.53
CA VAL A 45 2.70 -4.63 3.78
C VAL A 45 2.89 -4.79 5.27
N GLU A 46 3.62 -5.81 5.71
CA GLU A 46 3.93 -6.06 7.11
C GLU A 46 5.37 -6.54 7.29
N SER A 47 5.87 -6.45 8.53
CA SER A 47 7.14 -7.06 8.92
C SER A 47 6.95 -8.56 9.14
N VAL A 48 7.73 -9.37 8.42
CA VAL A 48 7.72 -10.83 8.51
C VAL A 48 9.05 -11.33 9.06
N TYR A 49 8.99 -12.27 10.00
CA TYR A 49 10.16 -12.86 10.66
C TYR A 49 10.24 -14.35 10.38
N TYR A 50 11.46 -14.87 10.23
CA TYR A 50 11.72 -16.31 10.10
C TYR A 50 11.93 -16.91 11.50
N SER A 51 10.91 -17.56 12.06
CA SER A 51 10.91 -17.94 13.47
C SER A 51 12.00 -18.97 13.83
N ASP A 52 12.26 -19.91 12.92
CA ASP A 52 13.15 -21.06 13.17
C ASP A 52 14.56 -20.91 12.58
N ILE A 53 14.91 -19.70 12.12
CA ILE A 53 16.26 -19.40 11.63
C ILE A 53 16.91 -18.46 12.64
N PRO A 54 17.76 -18.96 13.55
CA PRO A 54 18.29 -18.16 14.66
C PRO A 54 18.99 -16.86 14.21
N GLU A 55 19.67 -16.87 13.06
CA GLU A 55 20.31 -15.67 12.55
C GLU A 55 19.36 -14.64 11.94
N LEU A 56 18.09 -14.99 11.72
CA LEU A 56 17.08 -14.13 11.09
C LEU A 56 15.83 -13.92 11.94
N SER A 57 15.76 -14.52 13.14
CA SER A 57 14.55 -14.52 13.99
C SER A 57 14.10 -13.11 14.37
N ASP A 58 15.05 -12.20 14.59
CA ASP A 58 14.78 -10.80 14.98
C ASP A 58 14.92 -9.82 13.80
N VAL A 59 15.07 -10.34 12.57
CA VAL A 59 15.28 -9.52 11.38
C VAL A 59 13.96 -9.33 10.63
N PRO A 60 13.40 -8.10 10.59
CA PRO A 60 12.18 -7.84 9.84
C PRO A 60 12.43 -7.85 8.32
N PHE A 61 11.78 -8.78 7.62
CA PHE A 61 11.69 -8.77 6.17
C PHE A 61 10.38 -8.10 5.73
N ILE A 62 10.46 -7.33 4.64
CA ILE A 62 9.26 -6.74 4.03
C ILE A 62 8.42 -7.87 3.42
N GLY A 63 7.24 -8.10 3.98
CA GLY A 63 6.22 -9.00 3.45
C GLY A 63 5.12 -8.22 2.74
N LYS A 64 4.90 -8.51 1.47
CA LYS A 64 3.71 -8.00 0.76
C LYS A 64 2.56 -8.99 0.93
N ILE A 65 1.41 -8.52 1.40
CA ILE A 65 0.23 -9.36 1.66
C ILE A 65 -0.67 -9.38 0.42
N ASP A 66 -0.95 -10.58 -0.09
CA ASP A 66 -1.61 -10.81 -1.37
C ASP A 66 -2.68 -11.90 -1.23
N THR A 67 -3.92 -11.48 -0.98
CA THR A 67 -5.11 -12.36 -0.95
C THR A 67 -5.37 -13.06 -2.29
N GLY A 68 -4.82 -12.53 -3.38
CA GLY A 68 -4.93 -13.08 -4.72
C GLY A 68 -3.92 -14.17 -5.05
N ALA A 69 -2.97 -14.47 -4.15
CA ALA A 69 -1.92 -15.46 -4.34
C ALA A 69 -2.18 -16.74 -3.53
N ASP A 70 -2.30 -17.89 -4.21
CA ASP A 70 -2.60 -19.18 -3.57
C ASP A 70 -1.50 -19.70 -2.63
N THR A 71 -0.29 -19.13 -2.71
CA THR A 71 0.84 -19.58 -1.90
C THR A 71 1.71 -18.42 -1.46
N THR A 72 2.17 -18.47 -0.22
CA THR A 72 3.29 -17.70 0.27
C THR A 72 4.56 -18.05 -0.52
N SER A 73 5.38 -17.05 -0.82
CA SER A 73 6.66 -17.24 -1.52
C SER A 73 7.74 -16.33 -0.98
N MET A 74 8.98 -16.81 -0.97
CA MET A 74 10.12 -16.06 -0.46
C MET A 74 11.29 -16.05 -1.44
N HIS A 75 12.14 -15.05 -1.28
CA HIS A 75 13.41 -14.98 -1.99
C HIS A 75 14.38 -16.01 -1.45
N ALA A 76 14.81 -16.94 -2.29
CA ALA A 76 15.94 -17.81 -2.03
C ALA A 76 16.89 -17.87 -3.24
N GLU A 77 18.14 -18.22 -2.98
CA GLU A 77 19.18 -18.47 -3.99
C GLU A 77 19.73 -19.89 -3.87
N ASN A 78 20.51 -20.33 -4.86
CA ASN A 78 21.16 -21.65 -4.88
C ASN A 78 20.21 -22.80 -4.54
N ILE A 79 18.99 -22.73 -5.07
CA ILE A 79 17.93 -23.71 -4.81
C ILE A 79 18.27 -24.99 -5.56
N HIS A 80 18.50 -26.06 -4.82
CA HIS A 80 18.82 -27.39 -5.32
C HIS A 80 17.86 -28.43 -4.74
N VAL A 81 17.41 -29.34 -5.60
CA VAL A 81 16.47 -30.41 -5.24
C VAL A 81 17.14 -31.76 -5.54
N SER A 82 17.16 -32.64 -4.55
CA SER A 82 17.79 -33.96 -4.63
C SER A 82 16.96 -35.02 -3.93
N SER A 83 17.02 -36.26 -4.40
CA SER A 83 16.29 -37.39 -3.81
C SER A 83 17.26 -38.46 -3.29
N THR A 84 16.92 -39.08 -2.16
CA THR A 84 17.59 -40.31 -1.69
C THR A 84 16.91 -41.59 -2.17
N ASN A 85 15.76 -41.48 -2.84
CA ASN A 85 15.05 -42.62 -3.41
C ASN A 85 15.91 -43.29 -4.51
N PRO A 86 16.11 -44.62 -4.49
CA PRO A 86 16.97 -45.33 -5.44
C PRO A 86 16.68 -45.09 -6.92
N GLU A 87 15.41 -44.88 -7.28
CA GLU A 87 14.97 -44.65 -8.66
C GLU A 87 15.25 -43.21 -9.11
N TYR A 88 15.18 -42.25 -8.19
CA TYR A 88 15.26 -40.81 -8.48
C TYR A 88 16.61 -40.18 -8.12
N LYS A 89 17.50 -40.89 -7.40
CA LYS A 89 18.80 -40.38 -6.90
C LYS A 89 19.73 -39.76 -7.96
N ASN A 90 19.59 -40.19 -9.21
CA ASN A 90 20.42 -39.72 -10.33
C ASN A 90 19.85 -38.44 -10.99
N LEU A 91 18.62 -38.07 -10.66
CA LEU A 91 17.96 -36.85 -11.15
C LEU A 91 18.13 -35.73 -10.12
N LYS A 92 18.22 -34.50 -10.63
CA LYS A 92 18.35 -33.29 -9.79
C LYS A 92 17.49 -32.15 -10.31
N ASP A 93 17.17 -31.23 -9.41
CA ASP A 93 16.56 -29.94 -9.69
C ASP A 93 15.31 -30.09 -10.58
N SER A 94 15.24 -29.34 -11.69
CA SER A 94 14.12 -29.37 -12.63
C SER A 94 13.86 -30.76 -13.20
N LYS A 95 14.90 -31.55 -13.51
CA LYS A 95 14.72 -32.90 -14.07
C LYS A 95 14.06 -33.84 -13.05
N LEU A 96 14.48 -33.75 -11.79
CA LEU A 96 13.87 -34.51 -10.70
C LEU A 96 12.42 -34.09 -10.48
N MET A 97 12.17 -32.78 -10.38
CA MET A 97 10.82 -32.27 -10.16
C MET A 97 9.85 -32.67 -11.27
N TRP A 98 10.27 -32.60 -12.54
CA TRP A 98 9.43 -33.06 -13.64
C TRP A 98 9.19 -34.57 -13.60
N ALA A 99 10.21 -35.39 -13.34
CA ALA A 99 10.03 -36.83 -13.24
C ALA A 99 9.03 -37.23 -12.13
N ILE A 100 9.07 -36.55 -10.98
CA ILE A 100 8.11 -36.76 -9.89
C ILE A 100 6.70 -36.32 -10.32
N ILE A 101 6.56 -35.12 -10.90
CA ILE A 101 5.25 -34.62 -11.34
C ILE A 101 4.65 -35.50 -12.42
N ASP A 102 5.44 -35.99 -13.36
CA ASP A 102 4.97 -36.88 -14.43
C ASP A 102 4.51 -38.23 -13.85
N ASP A 103 5.23 -38.78 -12.86
CA ASP A 103 4.84 -39.99 -12.13
C ASP A 103 3.54 -39.81 -11.33
N LEU A 104 3.33 -38.61 -10.77
CA LEU A 104 2.10 -38.22 -10.06
C LEU A 104 0.92 -37.84 -10.98
N GLY A 105 1.01 -38.09 -12.30
CA GLY A 105 -0.08 -37.84 -13.24
C GLY A 105 -0.09 -36.44 -13.86
N GLY A 106 1.02 -35.70 -13.78
CA GLY A 106 1.25 -34.42 -14.45
C GLY A 106 0.64 -33.22 -13.73
N THR A 107 0.91 -32.00 -14.23
CA THR A 107 0.63 -30.72 -13.52
C THR A 107 -0.85 -30.35 -13.30
N LYS A 108 -1.78 -31.20 -13.71
CA LYS A 108 -3.23 -31.00 -13.51
C LYS A 108 -3.83 -31.97 -12.49
N ALA A 109 -3.08 -32.98 -12.06
CA ALA A 109 -3.51 -33.88 -11.01
C ALA A 109 -3.67 -33.12 -9.68
N LYS A 110 -4.39 -33.72 -8.73
CA LYS A 110 -4.48 -33.21 -7.36
C LYS A 110 -3.53 -34.02 -6.51
N TRP A 111 -2.64 -33.33 -5.80
CA TRP A 111 -1.69 -33.91 -4.86
C TRP A 111 -1.72 -33.14 -3.55
N ASP A 112 -1.40 -33.85 -2.48
CA ASP A 112 -1.13 -33.31 -1.15
C ASP A 112 0.36 -33.48 -0.81
N ALA A 113 0.74 -33.14 0.41
CA ALA A 113 2.13 -33.28 0.88
C ALA A 113 2.55 -34.77 0.98
N ASP A 114 1.63 -35.66 1.38
CA ASP A 114 1.90 -37.09 1.54
C ASP A 114 2.28 -37.76 0.22
N SER A 115 1.72 -37.26 -0.88
CA SER A 115 2.06 -37.67 -2.25
C SER A 115 3.55 -37.56 -2.55
N PHE A 116 4.30 -36.64 -1.92
CA PHE A 116 5.72 -36.42 -2.20
C PHE A 116 6.68 -37.20 -1.29
N LYS A 117 6.19 -37.72 -0.15
CA LYS A 117 7.01 -38.44 0.84
C LYS A 117 7.76 -39.67 0.26
N PRO A 118 7.16 -40.51 -0.61
CA PRO A 118 7.85 -41.68 -1.17
C PRO A 118 9.10 -41.35 -2.00
N TYR A 119 9.17 -40.14 -2.55
CA TYR A 119 10.32 -39.69 -3.37
C TYR A 119 11.50 -39.23 -2.51
N GLN A 120 11.36 -39.11 -1.18
CA GLN A 120 12.43 -38.79 -0.23
C GLN A 120 13.30 -37.60 -0.69
N VAL A 121 12.63 -36.49 -1.01
CA VAL A 121 13.26 -35.32 -1.62
C VAL A 121 13.69 -34.32 -0.56
N LYS A 122 14.93 -33.85 -0.66
CA LYS A 122 15.46 -32.72 0.10
C LYS A 122 15.66 -31.52 -0.80
N VAL A 123 15.42 -30.34 -0.23
CA VAL A 123 15.61 -29.04 -0.85
C VAL A 123 16.70 -28.30 -0.10
N THR A 124 17.79 -27.94 -0.79
CA THR A 124 18.85 -27.08 -0.27
C THR A 124 18.71 -25.69 -0.86
N PHE A 125 18.82 -24.63 -0.06
CA PHE A 125 18.78 -23.26 -0.57
C PHE A 125 19.58 -22.30 0.33
N THR A 126 19.83 -21.09 -0.17
CA THR A 126 20.57 -20.04 0.54
C THR A 126 19.67 -18.82 0.76
N LEU A 127 19.60 -18.38 2.01
CA LEU A 127 19.13 -17.05 2.41
C LEU A 127 20.35 -16.17 2.75
N HIS A 128 20.17 -14.86 2.71
CA HIS A 128 21.22 -13.90 3.04
C HIS A 128 20.74 -13.02 4.18
N HIS A 129 21.56 -12.88 5.22
CA HIS A 129 21.28 -11.92 6.27
C HIS A 129 21.37 -10.49 5.72
N PRO A 130 20.29 -9.68 5.75
CA PRO A 130 20.24 -8.41 5.03
C PRO A 130 21.23 -7.37 5.55
N TYR A 131 21.57 -7.40 6.85
CA TYR A 131 22.49 -6.42 7.47
C TYR A 131 23.96 -6.81 7.40
N THR A 132 24.29 -8.10 7.48
CA THR A 132 25.69 -8.59 7.51
C THR A 132 26.15 -9.19 6.19
N GLY A 133 25.23 -9.61 5.31
CA GLY A 133 25.52 -10.34 4.09
C GLY A 133 25.90 -11.80 4.32
N LYS A 134 25.81 -12.32 5.56
CA LYS A 134 26.09 -13.73 5.88
C LYS A 134 25.17 -14.64 5.07
N GLU A 135 25.76 -15.60 4.37
CA GLU A 135 25.01 -16.67 3.71
C GLU A 135 24.53 -17.71 4.74
N ILE A 136 23.26 -18.04 4.68
CA ILE A 136 22.60 -19.01 5.54
C ILE A 136 22.09 -20.13 4.65
N LYS A 137 22.79 -21.26 4.66
CA LYS A 137 22.44 -22.44 3.87
C LYS A 137 21.49 -23.32 4.68
N ILE A 138 20.33 -23.62 4.09
CA ILE A 138 19.26 -24.41 4.70
C ILE A 138 19.07 -25.65 3.87
N THR A 139 18.81 -26.78 4.54
CA THR A 139 18.43 -28.04 3.90
C THR A 139 17.22 -28.57 4.63
N ASP A 140 16.14 -28.78 3.90
CA ASP A 140 14.86 -29.18 4.45
C ASP A 140 14.20 -30.24 3.56
N ASP A 141 13.18 -30.91 4.08
CA ASP A 141 12.37 -31.84 3.31
C ASP A 141 11.44 -31.07 2.36
N LEU A 142 11.24 -31.62 1.16
CA LEU A 142 10.29 -31.08 0.21
C LEU A 142 8.87 -31.30 0.73
N GLU A 143 8.11 -30.23 0.90
CA GLU A 143 6.69 -30.32 1.25
C GLU A 143 5.85 -30.74 0.03
N ARG A 144 6.04 -30.05 -1.10
CA ARG A 144 5.42 -30.37 -2.40
C ARG A 144 6.11 -29.63 -3.54
N ILE A 145 5.70 -29.93 -4.77
CA ILE A 145 6.07 -29.16 -5.96
C ILE A 145 4.87 -28.31 -6.39
N SER A 146 5.09 -27.00 -6.51
CA SER A 146 4.08 -26.07 -7.05
C SER A 146 4.29 -25.87 -8.55
N ALA A 147 3.22 -26.03 -9.33
CA ALA A 147 3.20 -25.71 -10.76
C ALA A 147 2.68 -24.28 -10.98
N ILE A 148 3.59 -23.33 -11.19
CA ILE A 148 3.25 -21.92 -11.37
C ILE A 148 2.99 -21.64 -12.85
N ARG A 149 1.78 -21.18 -13.18
CA ARG A 149 1.42 -20.77 -14.55
C ARG A 149 2.32 -19.61 -14.99
N SER A 150 2.91 -19.75 -16.18
CA SER A 150 3.73 -18.70 -16.78
C SER A 150 2.87 -17.68 -17.52
N ARG A 151 3.27 -16.40 -17.46
CA ARG A 151 2.63 -15.33 -18.25
C ARG A 151 2.95 -15.40 -19.74
N THR A 152 4.04 -16.09 -20.11
CA THR A 152 4.62 -16.06 -21.46
C THR A 152 4.84 -17.45 -22.06
N SER A 153 4.56 -18.52 -21.32
CA SER A 153 4.80 -19.91 -21.74
C SER A 153 3.59 -20.76 -21.39
N GLU A 154 3.31 -21.76 -22.22
CA GLU A 154 2.31 -22.78 -21.93
C GLU A 154 2.82 -23.80 -20.90
N LYS A 155 4.13 -24.08 -20.89
CA LYS A 155 4.73 -24.94 -19.87
C LYS A 155 4.83 -24.17 -18.54
N PRO A 156 4.29 -24.71 -17.43
CA PRO A 156 4.39 -24.08 -16.12
C PRO A 156 5.82 -24.15 -15.58
N ILE A 157 6.11 -23.29 -14.61
CA ILE A 157 7.37 -23.27 -13.87
C ILE A 157 7.16 -24.07 -12.58
N LEU A 158 7.90 -25.17 -12.42
CA LEU A 158 7.90 -25.94 -11.17
C LEU A 158 8.75 -25.23 -10.12
N ARG A 159 8.24 -25.16 -8.89
CA ARG A 159 8.95 -24.63 -7.73
C ARG A 159 8.87 -25.61 -6.56
N PRO A 160 10.00 -25.89 -5.89
CA PRO A 160 9.95 -26.63 -4.64
C PRO A 160 9.36 -25.75 -3.53
N THR A 161 8.60 -26.37 -2.64
CA THR A 161 8.13 -25.73 -1.41
C THR A 161 8.71 -26.42 -0.19
N VAL A 162 8.91 -25.64 0.87
CA VAL A 162 9.25 -26.13 2.21
C VAL A 162 8.20 -25.61 3.18
N LYS A 163 8.05 -26.29 4.32
CA LYS A 163 7.21 -25.81 5.42
C LYS A 163 8.08 -25.02 6.38
N MET A 164 7.67 -23.82 6.77
CA MET A 164 8.48 -22.96 7.62
C MET A 164 7.61 -22.04 8.46
N PRO A 165 7.88 -21.91 9.77
CA PRO A 165 7.19 -20.94 10.60
C PRO A 165 7.62 -19.52 10.26
N MET A 166 6.60 -18.69 10.02
CA MET A 166 6.74 -17.26 9.79
C MET A 166 5.91 -16.50 10.82
N THR A 167 6.49 -15.46 11.41
CA THR A 167 5.79 -14.60 12.38
C THR A 167 5.45 -13.25 11.76
N ILE A 168 4.20 -12.81 11.94
CA ILE A 168 3.73 -11.45 11.63
C ILE A 168 2.96 -10.94 12.84
N ALA A 169 3.29 -9.75 13.33
CA ALA A 169 2.63 -9.13 14.49
C ALA A 169 2.51 -10.06 15.73
N GLY A 170 3.54 -10.87 15.98
CA GLY A 170 3.57 -11.83 17.09
C GLY A 170 2.79 -13.13 16.85
N HIS A 171 2.12 -13.29 15.71
CA HIS A 171 1.43 -14.52 15.35
C HIS A 171 2.28 -15.39 14.40
N THR A 172 2.64 -16.58 14.86
CA THR A 172 3.45 -17.54 14.09
C THR A 172 2.56 -18.55 13.38
N VAL A 173 2.76 -18.71 12.08
CA VAL A 173 2.08 -19.72 11.26
C VAL A 173 3.12 -20.60 10.58
N ASP A 174 3.00 -21.90 10.74
CA ASP A 174 3.79 -22.89 9.99
C ASP A 174 3.22 -23.04 8.58
N THR A 175 3.74 -22.24 7.65
CA THR A 175 3.20 -22.06 6.30
C THR A 175 4.03 -22.80 5.26
N VAL A 176 3.37 -23.31 4.23
CA VAL A 176 4.05 -23.78 3.01
C VAL A 176 4.56 -22.57 2.23
N VAL A 177 5.86 -22.57 1.88
CA VAL A 177 6.55 -21.46 1.23
C VAL A 177 7.18 -21.89 -0.08
N ASN A 178 6.80 -21.20 -1.17
CA ASN A 178 7.43 -21.34 -2.48
C ASN A 178 8.80 -20.66 -2.53
N LEU A 179 9.85 -21.43 -2.86
CA LEU A 179 11.20 -20.92 -3.03
C LEU A 179 11.38 -20.36 -4.44
N THR A 180 11.76 -19.08 -4.57
CA THR A 180 11.98 -18.46 -5.88
C THR A 180 12.97 -17.31 -5.82
N LYS A 181 13.62 -17.00 -6.95
CA LYS A 181 14.41 -15.77 -7.06
C LYS A 181 13.47 -14.57 -7.19
N ARG A 182 13.53 -13.63 -6.24
CA ARG A 182 12.66 -12.44 -6.19
C ARG A 182 13.41 -11.11 -6.30
N THR A 183 14.64 -11.11 -6.82
CA THR A 183 15.50 -9.91 -6.92
C THR A 183 14.88 -8.73 -7.68
N GLN A 184 13.90 -8.99 -8.57
CA GLN A 184 13.21 -7.95 -9.34
C GLN A 184 12.01 -7.33 -8.61
N PHE A 185 11.54 -7.93 -7.52
CA PHE A 185 10.38 -7.49 -6.75
C PHE A 185 10.77 -6.47 -5.68
N SER A 186 9.79 -5.70 -5.19
CA SER A 186 10.00 -4.73 -4.12
C SER A 186 10.07 -5.35 -2.72
N ALA A 187 9.50 -6.54 -2.55
CA ALA A 187 9.44 -7.27 -1.29
C ALA A 187 10.06 -8.68 -1.47
N PRO A 188 10.98 -9.10 -0.59
CA PRO A 188 11.58 -10.43 -0.63
C PRO A 188 10.56 -11.53 -0.28
N ILE A 189 9.49 -11.21 0.46
CA ILE A 189 8.44 -12.16 0.84
C ILE A 189 7.09 -11.67 0.28
N LEU A 190 6.32 -12.62 -0.25
CA LEU A 190 4.90 -12.46 -0.59
C LEU A 190 4.11 -13.43 0.30
N ILE A 191 3.22 -12.90 1.12
CA ILE A 191 2.34 -13.68 2.00
C ILE A 191 1.04 -13.93 1.24
N GLY A 192 0.69 -15.19 1.03
CA GLY A 192 -0.52 -15.62 0.32
C GLY A 192 -1.39 -16.54 1.16
N LYS A 193 -2.32 -17.23 0.51
CA LYS A 193 -3.34 -18.08 1.16
C LYS A 193 -2.77 -19.13 2.12
N THR A 194 -1.63 -19.77 1.79
CA THR A 194 -0.99 -20.76 2.68
C THR A 194 -0.61 -20.20 4.07
N TYR A 195 -0.46 -18.89 4.22
CA TYR A 195 -0.36 -18.23 5.52
C TYR A 195 -1.70 -17.62 5.96
N LEU A 196 -2.41 -16.94 5.06
CA LEU A 196 -3.57 -16.11 5.41
C LEU A 196 -4.81 -16.92 5.82
N ASP A 197 -5.01 -18.09 5.22
CA ASP A 197 -6.21 -18.91 5.44
C ASP A 197 -6.34 -19.25 6.92
N ASN A 198 -7.50 -18.94 7.52
CA ASN A 198 -7.79 -19.08 8.93
C ASN A 198 -6.94 -18.24 9.92
N ASN A 199 -5.97 -17.45 9.46
CA ASN A 199 -5.06 -16.71 10.35
C ASN A 199 -5.25 -15.19 10.28
N ALA A 200 -5.62 -14.63 9.13
CA ALA A 200 -5.67 -13.19 8.95
C ALA A 200 -6.68 -12.70 7.92
N TRP A 201 -7.25 -11.55 8.24
CA TRP A 201 -7.88 -10.64 7.29
C TRP A 201 -6.86 -9.62 6.77
N VAL A 202 -7.15 -8.98 5.64
CA VAL A 202 -6.26 -7.99 5.03
C VAL A 202 -6.98 -6.70 4.72
N PHE A 203 -6.51 -5.59 5.29
CA PHE A 203 -6.98 -4.25 5.01
C PHE A 203 -5.98 -3.50 4.10
N ALA A 204 -6.29 -3.43 2.80
CA ALA A 204 -5.38 -2.87 1.79
C ALA A 204 -5.15 -1.35 1.90
N GLY A 205 -5.95 -0.64 2.72
CA GLY A 205 -5.83 0.79 2.96
C GLY A 205 -4.58 1.19 3.74
N TYR A 206 -3.96 0.25 4.46
CA TYR A 206 -2.80 0.50 5.31
C TYR A 206 -1.56 -0.28 4.87
N ASP A 207 -0.40 0.35 4.97
CA ASP A 207 0.90 -0.32 5.02
C ASP A 207 1.40 -0.31 6.48
N TYR A 208 1.89 -1.44 7.00
CA TYR A 208 2.32 -1.65 8.39
C TYR A 208 1.26 -1.28 9.43
N LEU A 209 0.05 -1.83 9.26
CA LEU A 209 -1.08 -1.54 10.15
C LEU A 209 -0.73 -1.95 11.58
N GLN A 210 -0.14 -3.13 11.76
CA GLN A 210 0.20 -3.68 13.08
C GLN A 210 1.29 -2.87 13.81
N GLU A 211 2.08 -2.06 13.10
CA GLU A 211 3.09 -1.19 13.69
C GLU A 211 2.51 0.14 14.20
N GLN A 212 1.32 0.54 13.75
CA GLN A 212 0.72 1.84 14.05
C GLN A 212 0.59 2.16 15.54
N PRO A 213 0.07 1.27 16.42
CA PRO A 213 -0.14 1.61 17.83
C PRO A 213 1.15 1.98 18.58
N LYS A 214 2.27 1.36 18.19
CA LYS A 214 3.59 1.55 18.79
C LYS A 214 4.49 2.50 18.02
N ALA A 215 4.02 3.07 16.91
CA ALA A 215 4.79 3.99 16.09
C ALA A 215 5.34 5.15 16.93
N GLN A 216 6.62 5.44 16.77
CA GLN A 216 7.29 6.53 17.49
C GLN A 216 6.92 7.88 16.85
N MET A 217 6.73 8.90 17.68
CA MET A 217 6.51 10.27 17.20
C MET A 217 7.83 10.92 16.80
N ILE A 218 7.87 11.50 15.60
CA ILE A 218 8.99 12.34 15.13
C ILE A 218 8.47 13.71 14.71
N GLY A 219 9.32 14.72 14.75
CA GLY A 219 9.04 16.06 14.26
C GLY A 219 9.38 16.23 12.78
N LYS A 220 9.09 17.42 12.25
CA LYS A 220 9.39 17.80 10.86
C LYS A 220 10.89 17.95 10.55
N LYS A 221 11.70 18.15 11.59
CA LYS A 221 13.16 18.19 11.54
C LYS A 221 13.69 17.35 12.68
N GLU A 222 14.54 16.39 12.35
CA GLU A 222 15.19 15.51 13.29
C GLU A 222 16.68 15.42 12.96
N THR A 223 17.48 15.03 13.95
CA THR A 223 18.87 14.63 13.75
C THR A 223 19.03 13.22 14.29
N VAL A 224 19.60 12.35 13.47
CA VAL A 224 19.96 10.97 13.84
C VAL A 224 21.45 10.77 13.66
N GLU A 225 21.97 9.66 14.17
CA GLU A 225 23.38 9.32 14.05
C GLU A 225 23.57 8.03 13.24
N VAL A 226 24.60 8.00 12.41
CA VAL A 226 25.05 6.80 11.69
C VAL A 226 26.56 6.68 11.91
N GLU A 227 27.00 5.66 12.64
CA GLU A 227 28.43 5.44 12.98
C GLU A 227 29.12 6.70 13.55
N GLY A 228 28.45 7.39 14.48
CA GLY A 228 28.99 8.63 15.07
C GLY A 228 28.86 9.87 14.17
N VAL A 229 28.26 9.77 12.98
CA VAL A 229 28.09 10.91 12.05
C VAL A 229 26.65 11.44 12.13
N PRO A 230 26.45 12.73 12.47
CA PRO A 230 25.10 13.31 12.60
C PRO A 230 24.49 13.64 11.24
N TYR A 231 23.24 13.22 11.05
CA TYR A 231 22.48 13.36 9.81
C TYR A 231 21.15 14.08 10.09
N LYS A 232 20.95 15.24 9.45
CA LYS A 232 19.67 15.93 9.48
C LYS A 232 18.66 15.23 8.57
N ILE A 233 17.43 15.09 9.09
CA ILE A 233 16.30 14.48 8.38
C ILE A 233 15.35 15.56 7.88
N SER A 234 14.90 15.41 6.65
CA SER A 234 13.68 16.02 6.12
C SER A 234 12.67 14.96 5.72
N ILE A 235 11.37 15.31 5.71
CA ILE A 235 10.27 14.38 5.46
C ILE A 235 9.76 14.51 4.02
N SER A 236 9.49 13.38 3.36
CA SER A 236 8.82 13.33 2.06
C SER A 236 7.44 12.70 2.18
N THR A 237 6.42 13.39 1.65
CA THR A 237 5.04 12.89 1.58
C THR A 237 4.78 12.12 0.28
N THR A 238 5.63 12.29 -0.74
CA THR A 238 5.45 11.70 -2.07
C THR A 238 6.43 10.56 -2.35
N SER A 239 7.65 10.64 -1.82
CA SER A 239 8.69 9.64 -2.09
C SER A 239 8.44 8.36 -1.31
N ARG A 240 8.38 7.23 -2.03
CA ARG A 240 8.29 5.91 -1.40
C ARG A 240 9.53 5.57 -0.58
N TYR A 241 10.71 5.63 -1.20
CA TYR A 241 11.97 5.22 -0.60
C TYR A 241 12.70 6.37 0.10
N THR A 242 13.24 6.08 1.28
CA THR A 242 14.20 6.94 1.96
C THR A 242 15.51 7.02 1.19
N ASN A 243 16.11 8.21 1.14
CA ASN A 243 17.43 8.38 0.54
C ASN A 243 18.38 9.14 1.43
N VAL A 244 19.64 8.74 1.37
CA VAL A 244 20.69 9.15 2.30
C VAL A 244 21.88 9.69 1.52
N HIS A 245 22.47 10.74 2.05
CA HIS A 245 23.67 11.36 1.55
C HIS A 245 24.84 10.39 1.68
N ALA A 246 25.51 10.12 0.57
CA ALA A 246 26.73 9.36 0.56
C ALA A 246 27.61 9.80 -0.61
N LEU A 247 28.92 9.83 -0.37
CA LEU A 247 29.94 10.11 -1.35
C LEU A 247 30.68 8.83 -1.75
N ASN A 248 31.44 8.88 -2.85
CA ASN A 248 32.34 7.80 -3.29
C ASN A 248 31.66 6.42 -3.38
N ILE A 249 30.39 6.38 -3.79
CA ILE A 249 29.58 5.16 -3.84
C ILE A 249 30.15 4.21 -4.90
N LYS A 250 30.58 3.02 -4.48
CA LYS A 250 31.12 1.96 -5.32
C LYS A 250 30.40 0.65 -5.03
N VAL A 251 29.85 0.03 -6.07
CA VAL A 251 29.15 -1.26 -5.96
C VAL A 251 30.09 -2.38 -6.41
N ASP A 252 30.32 -3.37 -5.56
CA ASP A 252 30.97 -4.64 -5.91
C ASP A 252 29.87 -5.69 -6.12
N GLU A 253 29.49 -5.92 -7.37
CA GLU A 253 28.45 -6.89 -7.72
C GLU A 253 28.85 -8.35 -7.38
N LYS A 254 30.15 -8.66 -7.41
CA LYS A 254 30.64 -10.02 -7.14
C LYS A 254 30.53 -10.34 -5.66
N LYS A 255 30.92 -9.39 -4.80
CA LYS A 255 30.79 -9.52 -3.34
C LYS A 255 29.40 -9.14 -2.84
N LYS A 256 28.52 -8.63 -3.70
CA LYS A 256 27.21 -8.06 -3.34
C LYS A 256 27.32 -7.03 -2.21
N GLN A 257 28.26 -6.11 -2.34
CA GLN A 257 28.54 -5.07 -1.34
C GLN A 257 28.58 -3.69 -1.96
N VAL A 258 28.39 -2.67 -1.13
CA VAL A 258 28.48 -1.26 -1.50
C VAL A 258 29.38 -0.56 -0.52
N SER A 259 30.47 0.03 -1.01
CA SER A 259 31.36 0.89 -0.23
C SER A 259 31.06 2.35 -0.54
N PHE A 260 31.02 3.19 0.48
CA PHE A 260 30.71 4.61 0.35
C PHE A 260 31.29 5.41 1.53
N THR A 261 31.19 6.73 1.47
CA THR A 261 31.60 7.62 2.55
C THR A 261 30.37 8.36 3.06
N LEU A 262 30.07 8.18 4.34
CA LEU A 262 29.14 9.03 5.07
C LEU A 262 29.77 10.43 5.22
N GLU A 263 28.98 11.48 5.05
CA GLU A 263 29.38 12.86 5.35
C GLU A 263 28.26 13.56 6.13
N GLY A 264 28.55 13.96 7.36
CA GLY A 264 27.64 14.76 8.19
C GLY A 264 27.70 16.24 7.81
N GLU A 265 26.77 17.05 8.32
CA GLU A 265 26.78 18.49 8.07
C GLU A 265 28.04 19.20 8.59
N ASN A 266 28.64 18.67 9.66
CA ASN A 266 29.90 19.15 10.21
C ASN A 266 31.13 18.74 9.37
N GLY A 267 30.94 18.14 8.19
CA GLY A 267 32.00 17.63 7.33
C GLY A 267 32.67 16.35 7.87
N LYS A 268 32.20 15.79 8.99
CA LYS A 268 32.72 14.53 9.52
C LYS A 268 32.45 13.43 8.50
N ARG A 269 33.52 12.76 8.07
CA ARG A 269 33.47 11.66 7.12
C ARG A 269 33.73 10.33 7.79
N HIS A 270 33.00 9.31 7.37
CA HIS A 270 33.23 7.94 7.81
C HIS A 270 33.07 6.96 6.63
N PRO A 271 34.10 6.19 6.27
CA PRO A 271 33.97 5.16 5.25
C PRO A 271 33.13 4.00 5.77
N MET A 272 32.21 3.50 4.96
CA MET A 272 31.32 2.41 5.32
C MET A 272 31.20 1.41 4.17
N THR A 273 31.03 0.13 4.49
CA THR A 273 30.67 -0.91 3.52
C THR A 273 29.49 -1.70 4.06
N LEU A 274 28.45 -1.86 3.24
CA LEU A 274 27.22 -2.57 3.59
C LEU A 274 26.85 -3.59 2.50
N PRO A 275 26.10 -4.66 2.85
CA PRO A 275 25.53 -5.55 1.86
C PRO A 275 24.61 -4.82 0.88
N LEU A 276 24.74 -5.16 -0.41
CA LEU A 276 23.85 -4.68 -1.46
C LEU A 276 22.55 -5.49 -1.42
N VAL A 277 21.43 -4.83 -1.14
CA VAL A 277 20.10 -5.46 -1.25
C VAL A 277 19.73 -5.63 -2.73
N ARG A 278 19.79 -4.55 -3.51
CA ARG A 278 19.61 -4.53 -4.97
C ARG A 278 19.89 -3.15 -5.55
N MET A 279 19.98 -3.06 -6.88
CA MET A 279 19.94 -1.79 -7.59
C MET A 279 18.49 -1.31 -7.79
N LEU A 280 18.16 -0.17 -7.19
CA LEU A 280 16.87 0.50 -7.31
C LEU A 280 16.87 1.42 -8.53
N LYS A 281 15.93 1.22 -9.45
CA LYS A 281 15.73 2.14 -10.58
C LYS A 281 15.00 3.40 -10.10
N THR A 282 15.61 4.56 -10.25
CA THR A 282 14.97 5.87 -10.05
C THR A 282 14.67 6.52 -11.41
N SER A 283 13.94 7.63 -11.45
CA SER A 283 13.74 8.41 -12.68
C SER A 283 15.07 8.88 -13.29
N LYS A 284 16.02 9.22 -12.40
CA LYS A 284 17.43 9.58 -12.61
C LYS A 284 18.26 8.53 -13.34
N SER A 285 18.35 7.40 -12.66
CA SER A 285 19.39 6.37 -12.84
C SER A 285 19.22 5.29 -11.75
N GLU A 286 20.00 4.21 -11.82
CA GLU A 286 19.98 3.18 -10.78
C GLU A 286 20.80 3.61 -9.55
N ARG A 287 20.34 3.22 -8.36
CA ARG A 287 20.99 3.53 -7.07
C ARG A 287 21.07 2.28 -6.21
N PRO A 288 22.19 2.05 -5.51
CA PRO A 288 22.28 0.91 -4.61
C PRO A 288 21.37 1.10 -3.40
N LEU A 289 20.61 0.06 -3.09
CA LEU A 289 19.75 -0.04 -1.92
C LEU A 289 20.46 -0.88 -0.85
N VAL A 290 20.53 -0.35 0.37
CA VAL A 290 21.21 -0.97 1.52
C VAL A 290 20.37 -0.79 2.79
N TYR A 291 20.60 -1.62 3.81
CA TYR A 291 20.08 -1.36 5.16
C TYR A 291 21.12 -0.57 5.96
N LEU A 292 20.78 0.67 6.30
CA LEU A 292 21.64 1.57 7.07
C LEU A 292 21.29 1.48 8.56
N PRO A 293 22.27 1.21 9.45
CA PRO A 293 22.08 1.28 10.89
C PRO A 293 21.97 2.75 11.33
N VAL A 294 20.76 3.18 11.68
CA VAL A 294 20.44 4.54 12.12
C VAL A 294 20.15 4.52 13.60
N LYS A 295 21.00 5.17 14.39
CA LYS A 295 20.79 5.38 15.81
C LYS A 295 19.75 6.49 15.99
N VAL A 296 18.57 6.12 16.45
CA VAL A 296 17.40 7.01 16.62
C VAL A 296 17.26 7.50 18.06
N SER A 297 17.85 6.78 19.02
CA SER A 297 17.94 7.18 20.43
C SER A 297 19.25 6.66 21.04
N GLU A 298 19.52 6.94 22.32
CA GLU A 298 20.72 6.43 22.98
C GLU A 298 20.77 4.89 23.04
N THR A 299 19.61 4.25 23.11
CA THR A 299 19.46 2.80 23.31
C THR A 299 18.97 2.05 22.07
N GLU A 300 18.52 2.76 21.03
CA GLU A 300 17.89 2.15 19.87
C GLU A 300 18.63 2.48 18.55
N THR A 301 18.94 1.43 17.81
CA THR A 301 19.44 1.51 16.42
C THR A 301 18.50 0.75 15.50
N GLN A 302 17.94 1.45 14.52
CA GLN A 302 17.03 0.91 13.53
C GLN A 302 17.76 0.62 12.22
N GLN A 303 17.31 -0.39 11.48
CA GLN A 303 17.89 -0.76 10.20
C GLN A 303 17.02 -0.22 9.05
N TRP A 304 17.35 0.96 8.56
CA TRP A 304 16.54 1.64 7.54
C TRP A 304 16.93 1.19 6.14
N LEU A 305 15.94 0.74 5.35
CA LEU A 305 16.16 0.46 3.93
C LEU A 305 16.24 1.77 3.14
N VAL A 306 17.44 2.11 2.67
CA VAL A 306 17.73 3.39 2.02
C VAL A 306 18.45 3.19 0.70
N TYR A 307 18.26 4.12 -0.24
CA TYR A 307 19.16 4.20 -1.38
C TYR A 307 20.17 5.34 -1.20
N LEU A 308 21.41 5.05 -1.58
CA LEU A 308 22.53 5.98 -1.43
C LEU A 308 22.60 6.93 -2.62
N ARG A 309 22.81 8.22 -2.38
CA ARG A 309 23.05 9.21 -3.44
C ARG A 309 23.83 10.42 -2.89
N ASP A 310 24.44 11.16 -3.80
CA ASP A 310 24.91 12.49 -3.47
C ASP A 310 23.71 13.42 -3.20
N ARG A 311 23.80 14.13 -2.08
CA ARG A 311 22.85 15.13 -1.57
C ARG A 311 23.56 16.37 -1.03
N SER A 312 24.82 16.62 -1.37
CA SER A 312 25.56 17.81 -0.88
C SER A 312 24.89 19.13 -1.24
N GLY A 313 24.06 19.16 -2.29
CA GLY A 313 23.24 20.32 -2.66
C GLY A 313 21.93 20.49 -1.87
N PHE A 314 21.66 19.67 -0.84
CA PHE A 314 20.44 19.74 -0.03
C PHE A 314 20.79 20.05 1.43
N SER A 315 19.88 20.75 2.12
CA SER A 315 20.03 21.11 3.55
C SER A 315 19.91 19.95 4.54
N SER A 316 19.59 18.73 4.06
CA SER A 316 19.41 17.54 4.89
C SER A 316 20.06 16.32 4.25
N GLN A 317 20.81 15.57 5.05
CA GLN A 317 21.50 14.38 4.61
C GLN A 317 20.54 13.21 4.38
N ILE A 318 19.41 13.15 5.09
CA ILE A 318 18.36 12.14 4.88
C ILE A 318 17.08 12.81 4.40
N ARG A 319 16.48 12.24 3.35
CA ARG A 319 15.08 12.50 3.02
C ARG A 319 14.27 11.23 3.31
N LEU A 320 13.52 11.25 4.41
CA LEU A 320 12.68 10.14 4.87
C LEU A 320 11.52 9.92 3.90
N GLY A 321 11.40 8.71 3.36
CA GLY A 321 10.30 8.29 2.50
C GLY A 321 9.23 7.52 3.24
N LYS A 322 8.10 7.29 2.57
CA LYS A 322 6.92 6.65 3.15
C LYS A 322 7.16 5.23 3.67
N ASP A 323 8.03 4.42 3.05
CA ASP A 323 8.24 3.04 3.49
C ASP A 323 8.82 2.98 4.92
N VAL A 324 9.90 3.74 5.20
CA VAL A 324 10.50 3.82 6.54
C VAL A 324 9.60 4.57 7.51
N ALA A 325 8.97 5.67 7.06
CA ALA A 325 8.04 6.42 7.89
C ALA A 325 6.84 5.56 8.32
N SER A 326 6.25 4.78 7.43
CA SER A 326 5.12 3.89 7.72
C SER A 326 5.52 2.71 8.59
N GLN A 327 6.76 2.25 8.48
CA GLN A 327 7.24 1.15 9.32
C GLN A 327 7.42 1.61 10.77
N HIS A 328 7.96 2.81 11.01
CA HIS A 328 8.43 3.20 12.36
C HIS A 328 7.71 4.38 12.99
N PHE A 329 7.16 5.31 12.20
CA PHE A 329 6.90 6.67 12.68
C PHE A 329 5.49 7.21 12.41
N VAL A 330 5.11 8.22 13.18
CA VAL A 330 4.08 9.22 12.84
C VAL A 330 4.70 10.60 13.04
N ILE A 331 4.45 11.53 12.11
CA ILE A 331 5.14 12.82 12.09
C ILE A 331 4.26 13.91 12.70
N ASP A 332 4.73 14.61 13.72
CA ASP A 332 4.19 15.90 14.14
C ASP A 332 4.64 16.98 13.16
N THR A 333 3.68 17.67 12.54
CA THR A 333 3.96 18.63 11.47
C THR A 333 4.58 19.93 11.97
N ASP A 334 4.47 20.26 13.26
CA ASP A 334 4.98 21.50 13.84
C ASP A 334 6.26 21.30 14.66
N LYS A 335 6.31 20.24 15.47
CA LYS A 335 7.41 19.99 16.41
C LYS A 335 8.68 19.58 15.69
N GLU A 336 9.81 19.80 16.35
CA GLU A 336 11.16 19.44 15.89
C GLU A 336 11.88 18.71 17.02
N ASN A 337 12.85 17.86 16.68
CA ASN A 337 13.74 17.15 17.61
C ASN A 337 13.00 16.30 18.66
N LEU A 338 11.98 15.55 18.26
CA LEU A 338 11.25 14.65 19.14
C LEU A 338 12.03 13.36 19.44
N LEU A 339 12.95 12.92 18.57
CA LEU A 339 13.75 11.71 18.80
C LEU A 339 14.76 11.84 19.95
N GLY A 340 15.26 13.06 20.19
CA GLY A 340 16.23 13.33 21.27
C GLY A 340 15.60 13.49 22.67
N GLY A 341 14.27 13.35 22.79
CA GLY A 341 13.53 13.54 24.04
C GLY A 341 12.99 12.23 24.63
N VAL A 342 12.05 12.36 25.58
CA VAL A 342 11.30 11.21 26.09
C VAL A 342 10.50 10.60 24.94
N GLU A 343 10.71 9.31 24.68
CA GLU A 343 10.02 8.58 23.63
C GLU A 343 8.50 8.68 23.81
N LYS A 344 7.81 9.15 22.76
CA LYS A 344 6.36 9.24 22.71
C LYS A 344 5.84 8.34 21.61
N SER A 345 4.96 7.40 21.96
CA SER A 345 4.23 6.60 20.99
C SER A 345 3.04 7.38 20.43
N PHE A 346 2.61 6.99 19.22
CA PHE A 346 1.41 7.50 18.58
C PHE A 346 0.16 7.32 19.45
N LYS A 347 0.01 6.15 20.08
CA LYS A 347 -1.08 5.90 21.05
C LYS A 347 -1.11 6.92 22.20
N SER A 348 0.05 7.38 22.66
CA SER A 348 0.12 8.42 23.69
C SER A 348 -0.23 9.80 23.13
N ALA A 349 0.25 10.12 21.92
CA ALA A 349 -0.02 11.39 21.24
C ALA A 349 -1.51 11.61 20.95
N LEU A 350 -2.27 10.55 20.64
CA LEU A 350 -3.72 10.63 20.41
C LEU A 350 -4.51 11.20 21.59
N LYS A 351 -3.98 11.14 22.83
CA LYS A 351 -4.65 11.68 24.03
C LYS A 351 -4.89 13.20 23.97
N SER A 352 -4.09 13.94 23.20
CA SER A 352 -4.28 15.39 23.00
C SER A 352 -5.38 15.72 21.99
N LYS A 353 -6.04 14.70 21.41
CA LYS A 353 -7.01 14.83 20.31
C LYS A 353 -6.46 15.66 19.13
N PRO A 354 -5.32 15.25 18.56
CA PRO A 354 -4.78 15.91 17.37
C PRO A 354 -5.66 15.65 16.14
N LEU A 355 -5.49 16.47 15.10
CA LEU A 355 -5.97 16.11 13.76
C LEU A 355 -4.97 15.16 13.12
N VAL A 356 -5.37 13.92 12.84
CA VAL A 356 -4.55 12.94 12.13
C VAL A 356 -4.91 12.98 10.66
N ILE A 357 -3.93 13.33 9.82
CA ILE A 357 -4.04 13.38 8.36
C ILE A 357 -3.06 12.41 7.73
N SER A 358 -3.28 12.13 6.45
CA SER A 358 -2.39 11.35 5.60
C SER A 358 -1.66 12.24 4.59
N PRO A 359 -0.75 11.69 3.76
CA PRO A 359 -0.03 12.47 2.75
C PRO A 359 -0.92 13.12 1.69
N GLU A 360 -2.13 12.61 1.50
CA GLU A 360 -3.11 13.06 0.51
C GLU A 360 -4.50 13.00 1.12
N GLU A 361 -5.19 14.13 1.18
CA GLU A 361 -6.54 14.24 1.72
C GLU A 361 -7.49 14.90 0.72
N SER A 362 -8.77 14.82 1.03
CA SER A 362 -9.81 15.65 0.42
C SER A 362 -10.59 16.33 1.54
N VAL A 363 -10.84 17.62 1.40
CA VAL A 363 -11.59 18.41 2.39
C VAL A 363 -12.75 19.10 1.70
N ASN A 364 -13.90 19.14 2.37
CA ASN A 364 -15.03 19.94 1.94
C ASN A 364 -15.02 21.26 2.74
N ILE A 365 -14.97 22.38 2.01
CA ILE A 365 -14.95 23.74 2.57
C ILE A 365 -16.08 24.52 1.90
N ASP A 366 -17.08 24.94 2.68
CA ASP A 366 -18.27 25.66 2.19
C ASP A 366 -19.00 24.97 1.01
N GLY A 367 -18.98 23.63 0.97
CA GLY A 367 -19.58 22.83 -0.11
C GLY A 367 -18.63 22.48 -1.26
N TYR A 368 -17.39 22.98 -1.27
CA TYR A 368 -16.40 22.71 -2.30
C TYR A 368 -15.41 21.63 -1.84
N VAL A 369 -15.25 20.57 -2.64
CA VAL A 369 -14.30 19.49 -2.35
C VAL A 369 -12.96 19.81 -3.00
N LEU A 370 -11.92 19.97 -2.19
CA LEU A 370 -10.56 20.26 -2.63
C LEU A 370 -9.59 19.16 -2.21
N SER A 371 -8.58 18.91 -3.04
CA SER A 371 -7.40 18.18 -2.60
C SER A 371 -6.69 18.94 -1.48
N ALA A 372 -6.18 18.22 -0.49
CA ALA A 372 -5.53 18.81 0.65
C ALA A 372 -4.22 18.08 1.04
N TYR A 373 -3.23 18.86 1.46
CA TYR A 373 -1.87 18.35 1.71
C TYR A 373 -1.29 18.84 3.04
N PRO A 374 -0.50 18.00 3.73
CA PRO A 374 0.24 18.43 4.91
C PRO A 374 1.28 19.48 4.56
N THR A 375 1.60 20.35 5.52
CA THR A 375 2.78 21.24 5.46
C THR A 375 3.66 21.05 6.68
N PHE A 376 4.92 21.45 6.54
CA PHE A 376 5.88 21.55 7.65
C PHE A 376 6.31 23.01 7.89
N ALA A 377 5.82 23.94 7.07
CA ALA A 377 6.30 25.32 7.02
C ALA A 377 5.31 26.32 7.62
N VAL A 378 4.00 26.16 7.36
CA VAL A 378 3.00 27.17 7.68
C VAL A 378 2.18 26.81 8.93
N LYS A 379 2.00 27.80 9.82
CA LYS A 379 1.16 27.65 11.01
C LYS A 379 -0.31 27.81 10.69
N THR A 380 -0.66 28.84 9.92
CA THR A 380 -2.04 29.11 9.52
C THR A 380 -2.42 28.20 8.36
N PRO A 381 -3.58 27.51 8.40
CA PRO A 381 -4.11 26.78 7.26
C PRO A 381 -4.28 27.69 6.04
N LEU A 382 -4.08 27.13 4.85
CA LEU A 382 -3.96 27.92 3.63
C LEU A 382 -4.76 27.28 2.49
N MET A 383 -5.54 28.08 1.78
CA MET A 383 -6.11 27.73 0.50
C MET A 383 -5.31 28.44 -0.60
N ARG A 384 -4.75 27.66 -1.52
CA ARG A 384 -4.06 28.18 -2.69
C ARG A 384 -5.02 28.18 -3.87
N VAL A 385 -5.15 29.33 -4.54
CA VAL A 385 -6.06 29.57 -5.66
C VAL A 385 -5.29 30.20 -6.82
N ASP A 386 -5.87 30.17 -8.02
CA ASP A 386 -5.27 30.80 -9.23
C ASP A 386 -5.00 32.30 -9.04
N GLY A 387 -5.86 32.97 -8.30
CA GLY A 387 -5.75 34.38 -7.98
C GLY A 387 -6.90 34.84 -7.11
N PHE A 388 -6.73 36.01 -6.50
CA PHE A 388 -7.78 36.66 -5.74
C PHE A 388 -7.72 38.18 -5.88
N GLU A 389 -8.85 38.84 -5.62
CA GLU A 389 -8.99 40.29 -5.65
C GLU A 389 -9.52 40.79 -4.30
N LEU A 390 -8.87 41.82 -3.76
CA LEU A 390 -9.31 42.52 -2.55
C LEU A 390 -10.11 43.76 -2.95
N THR A 391 -11.34 43.86 -2.46
CA THR A 391 -12.24 44.99 -2.71
C THR A 391 -12.94 45.42 -1.42
N GLU A 392 -13.58 46.58 -1.46
CA GLU A 392 -14.42 47.05 -0.35
C GLU A 392 -15.90 46.92 -0.72
N LYS A 393 -16.67 46.25 0.13
CA LYS A 393 -18.13 46.08 0.00
C LYS A 393 -18.79 46.42 1.32
N ASP A 394 -19.74 47.35 1.32
CA ASP A 394 -20.47 47.80 2.52
C ASP A 394 -19.55 48.24 3.69
N LYS A 395 -18.48 48.99 3.38
CA LYS A 395 -17.43 49.44 4.31
C LYS A 395 -16.65 48.29 4.98
N LYS A 396 -16.69 47.09 4.41
CA LYS A 396 -15.94 45.93 4.85
C LYS A 396 -15.08 45.42 3.71
N GLU A 397 -13.84 45.08 4.03
CA GLU A 397 -12.96 44.47 3.05
C GLU A 397 -13.38 43.02 2.78
N VAL A 398 -13.41 42.65 1.50
CA VAL A 398 -13.75 41.32 1.03
C VAL A 398 -12.67 40.83 0.07
N VAL A 399 -12.45 39.52 0.08
CA VAL A 399 -11.63 38.82 -0.91
C VAL A 399 -12.54 38.04 -1.84
N THR A 400 -12.26 38.11 -3.13
CA THR A 400 -12.93 37.35 -4.17
C THR A 400 -11.96 36.43 -4.87
N PHE A 401 -12.31 35.15 -5.04
CA PHE A 401 -11.52 34.14 -5.72
C PHE A 401 -12.45 33.13 -6.41
N TYR A 402 -11.88 32.16 -7.13
CA TYR A 402 -12.63 31.14 -7.83
C TYR A 402 -12.25 29.75 -7.33
N LEU A 403 -13.23 28.86 -7.23
CA LEU A 403 -13.02 27.43 -7.01
C LEU A 403 -13.84 26.63 -8.03
N PRO A 404 -13.33 25.45 -8.46
CA PRO A 404 -14.10 24.55 -9.28
C PRO A 404 -15.24 23.91 -8.47
N ASN A 405 -16.44 23.90 -9.03
CA ASN A 405 -17.57 23.15 -8.49
C ASN A 405 -17.43 21.64 -8.81
N ALA A 406 -18.43 20.83 -8.42
CA ALA A 406 -18.42 19.38 -8.66
C ALA A 406 -18.35 18.97 -10.15
N GLU A 407 -18.72 19.87 -11.08
CA GLU A 407 -18.63 19.66 -12.53
C GLU A 407 -17.29 20.16 -13.12
N GLY A 408 -16.41 20.72 -12.29
CA GLY A 408 -15.14 21.32 -12.69
C GLY A 408 -15.28 22.71 -13.30
N LYS A 409 -16.43 23.39 -13.11
CA LYS A 409 -16.65 24.75 -13.56
C LYS A 409 -16.27 25.74 -12.46
N GLU A 410 -15.48 26.75 -12.82
CA GLU A 410 -15.07 27.81 -11.90
C GLU A 410 -16.29 28.63 -11.40
N GLU A 411 -16.43 28.71 -10.09
CA GLU A 411 -17.45 29.50 -9.40
C GLU A 411 -16.81 30.60 -8.55
N LYS A 412 -17.44 31.78 -8.60
CA LYS A 412 -16.96 32.97 -7.90
C LYS A 412 -17.36 32.91 -6.42
N ILE A 413 -16.37 33.02 -5.55
CA ILE A 413 -16.54 33.07 -4.10
C ILE A 413 -16.11 34.43 -3.59
N THR A 414 -16.93 35.05 -2.74
CA THR A 414 -16.60 36.32 -2.06
C THR A 414 -16.76 36.13 -0.56
N LYS A 415 -15.67 36.32 0.19
CA LYS A 415 -15.64 36.20 1.65
C LYS A 415 -15.14 37.48 2.31
N ARG A 416 -15.64 37.76 3.51
CA ARG A 416 -15.18 38.88 4.34
C ARG A 416 -13.75 38.62 4.83
N VAL A 417 -12.88 39.62 4.70
CA VAL A 417 -11.54 39.56 5.28
C VAL A 417 -11.62 39.83 6.77
N LEU A 418 -11.15 38.87 7.57
CA LEU A 418 -11.07 38.99 9.02
C LEU A 418 -9.80 39.74 9.45
N LYS A 419 -8.67 39.42 8.80
CA LYS A 419 -7.36 40.02 9.00
C LYS A 419 -6.46 39.75 7.79
N LYS A 420 -5.32 40.41 7.72
CA LYS A 420 -4.27 40.17 6.71
C LYS A 420 -3.01 39.63 7.36
N LEU A 421 -2.39 38.65 6.73
CA LEU A 421 -1.07 38.15 7.10
C LEU A 421 -0.05 38.63 6.06
N LYS A 422 1.04 39.24 6.52
CA LYS A 422 2.16 39.60 5.66
C LYS A 422 3.19 38.48 5.69
N VAL A 423 3.49 37.88 4.53
CA VAL A 423 4.45 36.77 4.39
C VAL A 423 5.43 37.13 3.26
N GLY A 424 6.64 37.53 3.64
CA GLY A 424 7.55 38.19 2.70
C GLY A 424 6.91 39.46 2.14
N ASP A 425 6.85 39.55 0.81
CA ASP A 425 6.20 40.64 0.09
C ASP A 425 4.72 40.38 -0.21
N SER A 426 4.22 39.18 0.07
CA SER A 426 2.83 38.79 -0.16
C SER A 426 1.93 39.18 1.01
N VAL A 427 0.68 39.52 0.70
CA VAL A 427 -0.37 39.80 1.67
C VAL A 427 -1.47 38.76 1.48
N ARG A 428 -1.69 37.93 2.51
CA ARG A 428 -2.67 36.85 2.50
C ARG A 428 -3.89 37.25 3.33
N PRO A 429 -5.08 37.45 2.73
CA PRO A 429 -6.29 37.68 3.50
C PRO A 429 -6.71 36.40 4.22
N VAL A 430 -7.13 36.53 5.48
CA VAL A 430 -7.69 35.44 6.27
C VAL A 430 -9.21 35.55 6.24
N VAL A 431 -9.85 34.45 5.93
CA VAL A 431 -11.30 34.30 5.85
C VAL A 431 -11.75 33.15 6.72
N GLU A 432 -13.03 33.15 7.05
CA GLU A 432 -13.70 32.04 7.72
C GLU A 432 -14.27 31.08 6.67
N GLY A 433 -14.22 29.77 6.92
CA GLY A 433 -15.04 28.80 6.17
C GLY A 433 -15.47 27.62 7.01
N GLU A 434 -16.52 26.97 6.52
CA GLU A 434 -17.14 25.81 7.15
C GLU A 434 -16.52 24.53 6.59
N PHE A 435 -15.79 23.80 7.44
CA PHE A 435 -15.16 22.53 7.08
C PHE A 435 -16.04 21.38 7.52
N LEU A 436 -16.26 20.42 6.63
CA LEU A 436 -16.90 19.15 6.97
C LEU A 436 -15.83 18.06 7.13
N PHE A 437 -15.70 17.52 8.33
CA PHE A 437 -14.82 16.40 8.67
C PHE A 437 -15.67 15.19 9.06
N GLY A 438 -15.87 14.24 8.14
CA GLY A 438 -16.88 13.20 8.32
C GLY A 438 -18.26 13.84 8.43
N ASP A 439 -18.94 13.65 9.56
CA ASP A 439 -20.25 14.25 9.85
C ASP A 439 -20.15 15.51 10.74
N GLU A 440 -18.94 15.96 11.09
CA GLU A 440 -18.73 17.14 11.95
C GLU A 440 -18.43 18.39 11.13
N GLU A 441 -19.25 19.43 11.30
CA GLU A 441 -18.97 20.77 10.79
C GLU A 441 -18.14 21.59 11.77
N LYS A 442 -17.06 22.21 11.27
CA LYS A 442 -16.17 23.08 12.04
C LYS A 442 -15.85 24.34 11.27
N THR A 443 -16.08 25.48 11.91
CA THR A 443 -15.66 26.78 11.39
C THR A 443 -14.17 26.99 11.64
N ILE A 444 -13.39 27.23 10.58
CA ILE A 444 -11.94 27.42 10.67
C ILE A 444 -11.53 28.65 9.86
N ASP A 445 -10.69 29.48 10.47
CA ASP A 445 -9.99 30.57 9.79
C ASP A 445 -8.84 30.01 8.92
N PHE A 446 -8.81 30.38 7.64
CA PHE A 446 -7.71 30.05 6.74
C PHE A 446 -7.31 31.25 5.89
N ALA A 447 -6.04 31.27 5.50
CA ALA A 447 -5.49 32.28 4.61
C ALA A 447 -5.70 31.90 3.14
N ILE A 448 -5.94 32.88 2.28
CA ILE A 448 -5.89 32.72 0.83
C ILE A 448 -4.50 33.11 0.32
N ASP A 449 -3.93 32.30 -0.56
CA ASP A 449 -2.68 32.58 -1.26
C ASP A 449 -2.78 32.17 -2.71
N VAL A 450 -1.83 32.63 -3.52
CA VAL A 450 -1.80 32.32 -4.95
C VAL A 450 -0.97 31.05 -5.20
N LEU A 451 -1.37 30.27 -6.20
CA LEU A 451 -0.58 29.15 -6.70
C LEU A 451 0.78 29.63 -7.22
N GLU A 452 1.84 28.91 -6.86
CA GLU A 452 3.19 29.09 -7.40
C GLU A 452 3.33 28.35 -8.74
N LYS A 453 4.36 28.69 -9.54
CA LYS A 453 4.58 28.04 -10.85
C LYS A 453 4.79 26.52 -10.78
N ASP A 454 5.26 26.02 -9.65
CA ASP A 454 5.52 24.60 -9.40
C ASP A 454 4.35 23.90 -8.68
N ASP A 455 3.29 24.64 -8.35
CA ASP A 455 2.09 24.09 -7.73
C ASP A 455 1.23 23.33 -8.74
N GLN A 456 0.21 22.63 -8.22
CA GLN A 456 -0.79 21.98 -9.06
C GLN A 456 -1.55 23.02 -9.89
N GLU A 457 -2.00 22.65 -11.09
CA GLU A 457 -2.80 23.51 -11.98
C GLU A 457 -4.24 23.74 -11.45
N GLN A 458 -4.54 23.37 -10.20
CA GLN A 458 -5.86 23.44 -9.59
C GLN A 458 -5.75 23.94 -8.14
N PRO A 459 -6.76 24.69 -7.64
CA PRO A 459 -6.82 25.10 -6.25
C PRO A 459 -6.73 23.93 -5.26
N PHE A 460 -6.01 24.12 -4.16
CA PHE A 460 -5.86 23.09 -3.13
C PHE A 460 -5.72 23.70 -1.73
N PHE A 461 -5.93 22.84 -0.73
CA PHE A 461 -5.83 23.21 0.67
C PHE A 461 -4.54 22.68 1.33
N VAL A 462 -4.04 23.40 2.32
CA VAL A 462 -2.84 23.04 3.07
C VAL A 462 -3.15 23.08 4.57
N PHE A 463 -2.95 21.94 5.24
CA PHE A 463 -3.15 21.81 6.68
C PHE A 463 -2.05 22.57 7.43
N GLY A 464 -2.37 23.76 7.94
CA GLY A 464 -1.49 24.50 8.83
C GLY A 464 -1.49 23.92 10.25
N HIS A 465 -0.40 24.11 10.98
CA HIS A 465 -0.23 23.52 12.32
C HIS A 465 -1.31 23.94 13.33
N ASN A 466 -1.92 25.11 13.16
CA ASN A 466 -2.95 25.65 14.05
C ASN A 466 -4.36 25.10 13.76
N MET A 467 -4.50 24.16 12.83
CA MET A 467 -5.81 23.64 12.43
C MET A 467 -6.52 22.87 13.55
N ALA A 468 -5.77 22.29 14.49
CA ALA A 468 -6.32 21.63 15.67
C ALA A 468 -5.50 21.96 16.92
N LYS A 469 -6.18 22.11 18.06
CA LYS A 469 -5.54 22.40 19.35
C LYS A 469 -4.52 21.33 19.77
N GLY A 470 -4.80 20.07 19.44
CA GLY A 470 -3.91 18.93 19.70
C GLY A 470 -2.71 18.83 18.76
N GLY A 471 -2.60 19.73 17.77
CA GLY A 471 -1.63 19.66 16.67
C GLY A 471 -2.15 18.87 15.47
N VAL A 472 -1.36 18.85 14.39
CA VAL A 472 -1.63 18.09 13.17
C VAL A 472 -0.55 17.00 13.05
N LEU A 473 -0.99 15.74 13.02
CA LEU A 473 -0.12 14.57 12.87
C LEU A 473 -0.28 13.97 11.48
N LEU A 474 0.83 13.64 10.84
CA LEU A 474 0.89 12.99 9.54
C LEU A 474 1.18 11.50 9.72
N ASN A 475 0.20 10.68 9.34
CA ASN A 475 0.30 9.22 9.30
C ASN A 475 0.48 8.75 7.85
N THR A 476 1.69 8.26 7.54
CA THR A 476 2.04 7.85 6.17
C THR A 476 1.58 6.45 5.76
N ARG A 477 0.98 5.70 6.69
CA ARG A 477 0.52 4.31 6.48
C ARG A 477 -0.69 4.21 5.56
N ALA A 478 -1.51 5.25 5.51
CA ALA A 478 -2.76 5.31 4.77
C ALA A 478 -2.84 6.58 3.91
N ASP A 479 -3.96 6.72 3.22
CA ASP A 479 -4.31 7.84 2.35
C ASP A 479 -5.81 8.17 2.52
N HIS A 480 -6.18 9.46 2.46
CA HIS A 480 -7.53 10.00 2.70
C HIS A 480 -8.14 9.62 4.06
N LEU A 481 -7.43 9.90 5.17
CA LEU A 481 -7.90 9.56 6.51
C LEU A 481 -9.07 10.43 6.98
N LEU A 482 -9.27 11.62 6.40
CA LEU A 482 -10.40 12.49 6.74
C LEU A 482 -11.71 12.06 6.06
N ASP A 483 -11.63 11.30 4.97
CA ASP A 483 -12.78 10.64 4.35
C ASP A 483 -13.02 9.28 5.01
N ALA A 484 -13.39 9.30 6.30
CA ALA A 484 -13.61 8.09 7.08
C ALA A 484 -14.73 7.23 6.47
N LYS A 485 -14.41 5.99 6.08
CA LYS A 485 -15.38 5.00 5.58
C LYS A 485 -15.57 3.88 6.59
N PRO A 486 -16.80 3.40 6.83
CA PRO A 486 -17.03 2.20 7.61
C PRO A 486 -16.27 1.01 7.04
N LEU A 487 -15.70 0.18 7.91
CA LEU A 487 -15.07 -1.06 7.49
C LEU A 487 -16.13 -2.15 7.29
N PHE A 488 -15.93 -2.99 6.27
CA PHE A 488 -16.80 -4.13 5.98
C PHE A 488 -15.97 -5.35 5.59
N LYS A 489 -16.48 -6.55 5.91
CA LYS A 489 -15.87 -7.82 5.53
C LYS A 489 -16.17 -8.14 4.08
N ALA A 490 -15.19 -8.69 3.36
CA ALA A 490 -15.35 -9.18 2.00
C ALA A 490 -14.59 -10.50 1.78
N GLY A 491 -15.13 -11.37 0.95
CA GLY A 491 -14.45 -12.57 0.49
C GLY A 491 -13.37 -12.25 -0.56
N HIS A 492 -12.52 -13.22 -0.88
CA HIS A 492 -11.52 -13.03 -1.93
C HIS A 492 -12.13 -12.98 -3.33
N ILE A 493 -13.33 -13.55 -3.50
CA ILE A 493 -14.21 -13.37 -4.67
C ILE A 493 -15.52 -12.74 -4.20
N GLU A 494 -15.98 -11.76 -4.96
CA GLU A 494 -17.31 -11.13 -4.81
C GLU A 494 -17.88 -10.84 -6.20
N VAL A 495 -19.18 -10.63 -6.30
CA VAL A 495 -19.82 -10.07 -7.49
C VAL A 495 -19.72 -8.54 -7.43
N ALA A 496 -19.21 -7.91 -8.48
CA ALA A 496 -19.22 -6.46 -8.61
C ALA A 496 -19.99 -6.04 -9.86
N GLU A 497 -20.69 -4.90 -9.77
CA GLU A 497 -21.26 -4.23 -10.92
C GLU A 497 -20.21 -3.24 -11.48
N VAL A 498 -19.85 -3.41 -12.75
CA VAL A 498 -18.84 -2.61 -13.44
C VAL A 498 -19.44 -2.05 -14.72
N GLU A 499 -19.65 -0.73 -14.78
CA GLU A 499 -20.29 -0.07 -15.92
C GLU A 499 -21.63 -0.75 -16.33
N GLY A 500 -22.44 -1.12 -15.33
CA GLY A 500 -23.73 -1.80 -15.50
C GLY A 500 -23.65 -3.30 -15.80
N MET A 501 -22.47 -3.92 -15.69
CA MET A 501 -22.28 -5.38 -15.87
C MET A 501 -21.97 -6.04 -14.52
N SER A 502 -22.71 -7.08 -14.14
CA SER A 502 -22.48 -7.80 -12.88
C SER A 502 -21.79 -9.14 -13.11
N PHE A 503 -20.61 -9.34 -12.50
CA PHE A 503 -19.84 -10.58 -12.62
C PHE A 503 -18.85 -10.77 -11.44
N PRO A 504 -18.41 -12.01 -11.17
CA PRO A 504 -17.38 -12.29 -10.17
C PRO A 504 -16.05 -11.60 -10.44
N VAL A 505 -15.51 -10.96 -9.40
CA VAL A 505 -14.23 -10.27 -9.41
C VAL A 505 -13.34 -10.78 -8.28
N LYS A 506 -12.03 -10.81 -8.52
CA LYS A 506 -11.05 -11.18 -7.49
C LYS A 506 -10.59 -9.95 -6.71
N LEU A 507 -10.71 -9.97 -5.40
CA LEU A 507 -10.21 -8.94 -4.50
C LEU A 507 -8.77 -9.28 -4.14
N ASP A 508 -7.83 -8.51 -4.68
CA ASP A 508 -6.39 -8.78 -4.65
C ASP A 508 -5.66 -7.63 -3.95
N THR A 509 -5.38 -7.82 -2.66
CA THR A 509 -4.67 -6.80 -1.86
C THR A 509 -3.23 -6.59 -2.33
N GLY A 510 -2.67 -7.53 -3.09
CA GLY A 510 -1.36 -7.43 -3.70
C GLY A 510 -1.30 -6.48 -4.90
N ALA A 511 -2.44 -6.11 -5.50
CA ALA A 511 -2.50 -5.21 -6.65
C ALA A 511 -2.63 -3.74 -6.23
N ASP A 512 -1.78 -2.86 -6.76
CA ASP A 512 -1.89 -1.40 -6.52
C ASP A 512 -3.08 -0.79 -7.31
N VAL A 513 -3.26 -1.24 -8.55
CA VAL A 513 -4.27 -0.76 -9.49
C VAL A 513 -5.09 -1.95 -9.98
N SER A 514 -6.41 -1.78 -10.00
CA SER A 514 -7.37 -2.75 -10.53
C SER A 514 -7.12 -3.06 -12.01
N SER A 515 -7.50 -4.24 -12.47
CA SER A 515 -7.31 -4.65 -13.87
C SER A 515 -8.49 -5.44 -14.40
N ILE A 516 -8.83 -5.27 -15.68
CA ILE A 516 -9.93 -5.95 -16.34
C ILE A 516 -9.47 -6.61 -17.63
N ASN A 517 -10.14 -7.71 -18.00
CA ASN A 517 -9.95 -8.36 -19.28
C ASN A 517 -10.30 -7.39 -20.42
N ALA A 518 -9.38 -7.24 -21.37
CA ALA A 518 -9.58 -6.38 -22.53
C ALA A 518 -8.93 -7.02 -23.77
N LYS A 519 -9.77 -7.35 -24.75
CA LYS A 519 -9.37 -7.80 -26.09
C LYS A 519 -9.50 -6.64 -27.09
N ASN A 520 -8.90 -6.80 -28.27
CA ASN A 520 -9.01 -5.84 -29.38
C ASN A 520 -8.67 -4.39 -29.00
N ILE A 521 -7.69 -4.19 -28.11
CA ILE A 521 -7.30 -2.87 -27.60
C ILE A 521 -6.73 -2.03 -28.75
N LYS A 522 -7.40 -0.92 -29.10
CA LYS A 522 -6.96 0.04 -30.11
C LYS A 522 -6.93 1.44 -29.53
N GLN A 523 -5.74 2.06 -29.53
CA GLN A 523 -5.57 3.46 -29.12
C GLN A 523 -5.71 4.38 -30.33
N PHE A 524 -6.37 5.53 -30.15
CA PHE A 524 -6.57 6.55 -31.18
C PHE A 524 -6.72 7.94 -30.54
N LYS A 525 -6.72 8.99 -31.36
CA LYS A 525 -7.02 10.36 -30.89
C LYS A 525 -8.40 10.80 -31.35
N LYS A 526 -9.15 11.45 -30.45
CA LYS A 526 -10.43 12.10 -30.76
C LYS A 526 -10.43 13.48 -30.10
N ASP A 527 -10.66 14.53 -30.89
CA ASP A 527 -10.68 15.92 -30.41
C ASP A 527 -9.42 16.30 -29.61
N GLY A 528 -8.25 15.82 -30.06
CA GLY A 528 -6.96 16.03 -29.40
C GLY A 528 -6.68 15.17 -28.17
N LYS A 529 -7.66 14.42 -27.66
CA LYS A 529 -7.53 13.55 -26.47
C LYS A 529 -7.16 12.11 -26.85
N ASP A 530 -6.33 11.47 -26.04
CA ASP A 530 -5.98 10.06 -26.19
C ASP A 530 -7.15 9.17 -25.74
N MET A 531 -7.57 8.27 -26.63
CA MET A 531 -8.73 7.39 -26.46
C MET A 531 -8.32 5.94 -26.69
N VAL A 532 -9.07 5.01 -26.10
CA VAL A 532 -8.92 3.58 -26.33
C VAL A 532 -10.29 2.92 -26.53
N SER A 533 -10.38 2.05 -27.55
CA SER A 533 -11.49 1.11 -27.72
C SER A 533 -11.04 -0.31 -27.38
N PHE A 534 -11.87 -1.08 -26.68
CA PHE A 534 -11.57 -2.47 -26.34
C PHE A 534 -12.86 -3.28 -26.13
N THR A 535 -12.74 -4.60 -26.21
CA THR A 535 -13.82 -5.54 -25.95
C THR A 535 -13.56 -6.24 -24.61
N TYR A 536 -14.47 -6.08 -23.66
CA TYR A 536 -14.55 -6.92 -22.47
C TYR A 536 -15.22 -8.26 -22.81
N GLU A 537 -14.72 -9.34 -22.23
CA GLU A 537 -15.28 -10.68 -22.33
C GLU A 537 -14.97 -11.48 -21.05
N ASN A 538 -15.86 -12.35 -20.60
CA ASN A 538 -15.58 -13.34 -19.55
C ASN A 538 -15.93 -14.77 -20.02
N ASP A 539 -15.69 -15.75 -19.16
CA ASP A 539 -15.96 -17.17 -19.40
C ASP A 539 -17.46 -17.54 -19.39
N SER A 540 -18.31 -16.75 -18.75
CA SER A 540 -19.78 -16.89 -18.85
C SER A 540 -20.37 -16.34 -20.16
N GLY A 541 -19.52 -15.86 -21.08
CA GLY A 541 -19.93 -15.38 -22.40
C GLY A 541 -20.43 -13.94 -22.41
N MET A 542 -20.36 -13.22 -21.29
CA MET A 542 -20.64 -11.80 -21.24
C MET A 542 -19.63 -11.04 -22.10
N LYS A 543 -20.13 -10.14 -22.95
CA LYS A 543 -19.30 -9.36 -23.87
C LYS A 543 -19.83 -7.93 -23.99
N LYS A 544 -18.93 -6.95 -23.92
CA LYS A 544 -19.28 -5.52 -24.10
C LYS A 544 -18.12 -4.76 -24.71
N GLU A 545 -18.43 -3.85 -25.63
CA GLU A 545 -17.43 -2.95 -26.21
C GLU A 545 -17.42 -1.61 -25.47
N PHE A 546 -16.23 -1.08 -25.27
CA PHE A 546 -16.00 0.19 -24.58
C PHE A 546 -15.15 1.10 -25.45
N THR A 547 -15.44 2.40 -25.36
CA THR A 547 -14.56 3.47 -25.83
C THR A 547 -14.42 4.48 -24.69
N LYS A 548 -13.21 4.64 -24.16
CA LYS A 548 -12.93 5.47 -22.98
C LYS A 548 -11.66 6.33 -23.19
N PRO A 549 -11.56 7.50 -22.55
CA PRO A 549 -10.31 8.25 -22.50
C PRO A 549 -9.21 7.47 -21.81
N VAL A 550 -7.98 7.59 -22.30
CA VAL A 550 -6.78 7.07 -21.62
C VAL A 550 -6.36 8.09 -20.57
N VAL A 551 -6.39 7.70 -19.30
CA VAL A 551 -6.04 8.59 -18.17
C VAL A 551 -4.62 8.34 -17.65
N ASP A 552 -4.03 7.18 -17.96
CA ASP A 552 -2.66 6.82 -17.60
C ASP A 552 -2.18 5.65 -18.48
N VAL A 553 -0.88 5.35 -18.43
CA VAL A 553 -0.25 4.28 -19.19
C VAL A 553 0.74 3.52 -18.30
N MET A 554 0.43 2.24 -18.02
CA MET A 554 1.30 1.36 -17.26
C MET A 554 2.34 0.70 -18.16
N ARG A 555 3.62 0.92 -17.85
CA ARG A 555 4.75 0.25 -18.53
C ARG A 555 5.17 -1.00 -17.76
N ILE A 556 4.88 -2.17 -18.32
CA ILE A 556 5.34 -3.44 -17.77
C ILE A 556 6.78 -3.69 -18.23
N LYS A 557 7.69 -3.92 -17.27
CA LYS A 557 9.09 -4.25 -17.57
C LYS A 557 9.15 -5.50 -18.44
N ALA A 558 9.73 -5.35 -19.63
CA ALA A 558 10.07 -6.46 -20.49
C ALA A 558 11.22 -7.30 -19.89
N LYS A 559 11.22 -8.61 -20.15
CA LYS A 559 12.44 -9.40 -19.97
C LYS A 559 13.49 -8.98 -21.02
N LYS A 560 14.76 -9.29 -20.77
CA LYS A 560 15.86 -8.98 -21.70
C LYS A 560 15.55 -9.61 -23.07
N GLY A 561 15.33 -8.78 -24.10
CA GLY A 561 14.98 -9.21 -25.46
C GLY A 561 13.50 -9.07 -25.84
N GLU A 562 12.61 -8.70 -24.91
CA GLU A 562 11.18 -8.48 -25.20
C GLU A 562 10.86 -6.97 -25.37
N LYS A 563 9.83 -6.63 -26.15
CA LYS A 563 9.30 -5.26 -26.19
C LYS A 563 8.54 -4.97 -24.89
N ALA A 564 8.69 -3.74 -24.37
CA ALA A 564 7.93 -3.30 -23.20
C ALA A 564 6.43 -3.41 -23.48
N ASN A 565 5.70 -4.12 -22.62
CA ASN A 565 4.24 -4.23 -22.73
C ASN A 565 3.63 -2.99 -22.08
N VAL A 566 3.05 -2.13 -22.91
CA VAL A 566 2.44 -0.85 -22.51
C VAL A 566 0.94 -1.04 -22.45
N ARG A 567 0.35 -0.74 -21.30
CA ARG A 567 -1.06 -1.00 -21.04
C ARG A 567 -1.80 0.31 -20.75
N PRO A 568 -2.84 0.63 -21.52
CA PRO A 568 -3.69 1.78 -21.23
C PRO A 568 -4.44 1.60 -19.91
N VAL A 569 -4.66 2.72 -19.23
CA VAL A 569 -5.49 2.81 -18.03
C VAL A 569 -6.67 3.72 -18.32
N VAL A 570 -7.86 3.28 -17.94
CA VAL A 570 -9.13 4.01 -18.12
C VAL A 570 -9.82 4.16 -16.76
N GLU A 571 -10.79 5.06 -16.65
CA GLU A 571 -11.68 5.12 -15.48
C GLU A 571 -12.95 4.31 -15.71
N MET A 572 -13.34 3.53 -14.70
CA MET A 572 -14.58 2.74 -14.70
C MET A 572 -15.32 2.90 -13.37
N HIS A 573 -16.66 2.96 -13.44
CA HIS A 573 -17.52 2.88 -12.26
C HIS A 573 -17.64 1.43 -11.81
N VAL A 574 -17.36 1.20 -10.53
CA VAL A 574 -17.41 -0.11 -9.89
C VAL A 574 -18.24 0.01 -8.61
N LYS A 575 -19.19 -0.90 -8.44
CA LYS A 575 -20.00 -1.07 -7.24
C LYS A 575 -19.83 -2.48 -6.68
N LEU A 576 -19.57 -2.59 -5.39
CA LEU A 576 -19.52 -3.86 -4.63
C LEU A 576 -20.28 -3.63 -3.33
N GLY A 577 -21.43 -4.30 -3.17
CA GLY A 577 -22.38 -3.96 -2.11
C GLY A 577 -22.78 -2.47 -2.20
N GLU A 578 -22.64 -1.75 -1.09
CA GLU A 578 -22.89 -0.30 -1.01
C GLU A 578 -21.69 0.56 -1.41
N LEU A 579 -20.50 -0.04 -1.58
CA LEU A 579 -19.31 0.71 -1.97
C LEU A 579 -19.31 0.94 -3.48
N GLU A 580 -19.56 2.18 -3.89
CA GLU A 580 -19.43 2.63 -5.27
C GLU A 580 -18.26 3.60 -5.44
N LYS A 581 -17.38 3.32 -6.40
CA LYS A 581 -16.21 4.16 -6.73
C LYS A 581 -15.95 4.18 -8.22
N LYS A 582 -15.59 5.36 -8.73
CA LYS A 582 -14.94 5.52 -10.03
C LYS A 582 -13.44 5.30 -9.85
N ILE A 583 -12.90 4.24 -10.44
CA ILE A 583 -11.50 3.83 -10.23
C ILE A 583 -10.73 3.73 -11.54
N ARG A 584 -9.41 3.89 -11.45
CA ARG A 584 -8.48 3.57 -12.54
C ARG A 584 -8.40 2.04 -12.74
N VAL A 585 -8.54 1.58 -13.97
CA VAL A 585 -8.50 0.17 -14.36
C VAL A 585 -7.51 -0.02 -15.50
N ASN A 586 -6.52 -0.89 -15.26
CA ASN A 586 -5.54 -1.29 -16.27
C ASN A 586 -6.13 -2.32 -17.24
N LEU A 587 -6.01 -2.06 -18.54
CA LEU A 587 -6.47 -2.96 -19.60
C LEU A 587 -5.43 -4.05 -19.89
N GLN A 588 -5.81 -5.32 -19.76
CA GLN A 588 -4.94 -6.45 -20.02
C GLN A 588 -5.73 -7.63 -20.60
N ASP A 589 -5.16 -8.36 -21.57
CA ASP A 589 -5.69 -9.67 -21.94
C ASP A 589 -5.51 -10.67 -20.78
N ARG A 590 -6.64 -11.06 -20.21
CA ARG A 590 -6.80 -11.99 -19.08
C ARG A 590 -7.59 -13.23 -19.49
N SER A 591 -7.73 -13.53 -20.79
CA SER A 591 -8.49 -14.67 -21.32
C SER A 591 -8.08 -16.05 -20.77
N ARG A 592 -6.91 -16.16 -20.15
CA ARG A 592 -6.40 -17.40 -19.52
C ARG A 592 -6.77 -17.54 -18.04
N PHE A 593 -7.49 -16.57 -17.47
CA PHE A 593 -7.94 -16.56 -16.08
C PHE A 593 -9.46 -16.63 -16.04
N HIS A 594 -10.00 -17.42 -15.12
CA HIS A 594 -11.44 -17.51 -14.81
C HIS A 594 -12.00 -16.13 -14.46
N TYR A 595 -11.50 -15.54 -13.37
CA TYR A 595 -11.88 -14.19 -12.97
C TYR A 595 -11.26 -13.11 -13.90
N SER A 596 -12.14 -12.56 -14.73
CA SER A 596 -11.84 -11.55 -15.76
C SER A 596 -11.42 -10.19 -15.18
N MET A 597 -11.68 -9.91 -13.91
CA MET A 597 -11.30 -8.66 -13.24
C MET A 597 -10.65 -8.88 -11.87
N ILE A 598 -9.74 -7.98 -11.54
CA ILE A 598 -9.13 -7.84 -10.23
C ILE A 598 -9.44 -6.45 -9.69
N LEU A 599 -9.96 -6.39 -8.47
CA LEU A 599 -10.05 -5.17 -7.66
C LEU A 599 -8.85 -5.09 -6.73
N GLY A 600 -8.03 -4.04 -6.90
CA GLY A 600 -6.81 -3.79 -6.11
C GLY A 600 -6.98 -2.70 -5.05
N LYS A 601 -5.86 -2.28 -4.44
CA LYS A 601 -5.81 -1.23 -3.40
C LYS A 601 -6.64 0.00 -3.76
N ASN A 602 -6.59 0.46 -5.01
CA ASN A 602 -7.31 1.67 -5.43
C ASN A 602 -8.84 1.60 -5.31
N PHE A 603 -9.41 0.40 -5.14
CA PHE A 603 -10.81 0.19 -4.74
C PHE A 603 -10.89 -0.24 -3.27
N LEU A 604 -10.08 -1.23 -2.87
CA LEU A 604 -10.15 -1.88 -1.56
C LEU A 604 -9.82 -0.96 -0.37
N LYS A 605 -9.05 0.12 -0.59
CA LYS A 605 -8.68 1.07 0.47
C LYS A 605 -9.88 1.75 1.14
N HIS A 606 -11.04 1.75 0.48
CA HIS A 606 -12.27 2.39 0.95
C HIS A 606 -13.10 1.50 1.89
N GLY A 607 -12.44 0.80 2.81
CA GLY A 607 -13.08 0.07 3.91
C GLY A 607 -13.17 -1.44 3.78
N ALA A 608 -12.71 -2.03 2.66
CA ALA A 608 -12.77 -3.48 2.49
C ALA A 608 -11.70 -4.21 3.32
N ILE A 609 -12.14 -5.11 4.21
CA ILE A 609 -11.31 -6.07 4.93
C ILE A 609 -11.51 -7.45 4.29
N VAL A 610 -10.47 -7.96 3.61
CA VAL A 610 -10.58 -9.10 2.70
C VAL A 610 -10.11 -10.39 3.37
N ALA A 611 -10.94 -11.42 3.36
CA ALA A 611 -10.57 -12.80 3.71
C ALA A 611 -9.94 -13.50 2.51
N SER A 612 -8.98 -14.40 2.76
CA SER A 612 -8.37 -15.26 1.73
C SER A 612 -9.05 -16.63 1.58
N ASP A 613 -9.72 -17.08 2.64
CA ASP A 613 -10.29 -18.42 2.80
C ASP A 613 -11.78 -18.52 2.42
N THR A 614 -12.45 -17.38 2.24
CA THR A 614 -13.90 -17.32 2.05
C THR A 614 -14.23 -16.51 0.77
N ASN A 615 -15.30 -16.91 0.10
CA ASN A 615 -15.88 -16.21 -1.05
C ASN A 615 -17.28 -15.70 -0.72
N TYR A 616 -17.72 -14.67 -1.44
CA TYR A 616 -19.13 -14.24 -1.43
C TYR A 616 -19.63 -13.92 -0.01
N ILE A 617 -18.93 -13.02 0.69
CA ILE A 617 -19.34 -12.52 2.01
C ILE A 617 -20.32 -11.35 1.86
N VAL A 618 -20.05 -10.45 0.91
CA VAL A 618 -20.88 -9.26 0.65
C VAL A 618 -22.00 -9.58 -0.32
N THR A 619 -21.71 -10.45 -1.29
CA THR A 619 -22.62 -10.76 -2.40
C THR A 619 -22.96 -12.24 -2.45
N GLU A 620 -24.03 -12.58 -3.17
CA GLU A 620 -24.40 -13.98 -3.39
C GLU A 620 -23.58 -14.60 -4.52
N LYS A 621 -23.20 -15.87 -4.33
CA LYS A 621 -22.54 -16.66 -5.36
C LYS A 621 -23.51 -16.85 -6.56
N PRO A 622 -23.10 -16.51 -7.81
CA PRO A 622 -23.94 -16.78 -8.97
C PRO A 622 -24.14 -18.28 -9.22
N ASP A 623 -25.32 -18.67 -9.71
CA ASP A 623 -25.66 -20.08 -10.00
C ASP A 623 -24.74 -20.76 -11.03
N TYR A 624 -24.08 -19.98 -11.88
CA TYR A 624 -23.15 -20.49 -12.90
C TYR A 624 -21.72 -20.70 -12.39
N GLU A 625 -21.42 -20.30 -11.16
CA GLU A 625 -20.13 -20.55 -10.53
C GLU A 625 -20.15 -21.91 -9.80
N GLU A 626 -19.18 -22.78 -10.09
CA GLU A 626 -19.07 -24.12 -9.47
C GLU A 626 -18.66 -24.08 -7.99
#